data_AF-I4FNY0-F1
#
_entry.id   AF-I4FNY0-F1
#
_cell.length_a   1.000
_cell.length_b   1.000
_cell.length_c   1.000
_cell.angle_alpha   90.00
_cell.angle_beta   90.00
_cell.angle_gamma   90.00
#
_symmetry.space_group_name_H-M   'P 1'
#
loop_
_entity.id
_entity.type
_entity.pdbx_description
1 polymer ?
#
loop_
_entity_poly.entity_id
_entity_poly.type
_entity_poly.pdbx_seq_one_letter_code
_entity_poly.pdbx_strand_id
1 'polypeptide(L)' 'MPFYIRVPSLITPVHCITKTEEPKDFDTNLYVGYVPGFPGANSQGETLDKLQTNLCEVIEMLLEDEQTKFKTVFVGTQ' A
#
# COMPACT_ATOMS: atom_id res chain seq x y z
N MET A 1 1.09 6.62 12.61
CA MET A 1 1.18 5.30 13.26
C MET A 1 1.32 4.25 12.16
N PRO A 2 2.33 3.37 12.16
CA PRO A 2 2.42 2.33 11.16
C PRO A 2 1.29 1.30 11.32
N PHE A 3 0.77 0.79 10.21
CA PHE A 3 -0.15 -0.34 10.19
C PHE A 3 0.31 -1.39 9.18
N TYR A 4 -0.19 -2.61 9.31
CA TYR A 4 0.20 -3.73 8.46
C TYR A 4 -1.00 -4.17 7.63
N ILE A 5 -0.83 -4.18 6.31
CA ILE A 5 -1.83 -4.74 5.39
C ILE A 5 -1.47 -6.19 5.11
N ARG A 6 -2.42 -7.09 5.31
CA ARG A 6 -2.27 -8.48 4.88
C ARG A 6 -2.78 -8.62 3.45
N VAL A 7 -1.86 -8.76 2.51
CA VAL A 7 -2.22 -9.06 1.11
C VAL A 7 -2.18 -10.57 0.93
N PRO A 8 -3.27 -11.23 0.48
CA PRO A 8 -3.33 -12.68 0.33
C PRO A 8 -2.22 -13.24 -0.58
N SER A 9 -1.79 -12.44 -1.56
CA SER A 9 -0.74 -12.79 -2.51
C SER A 9 0.69 -12.73 -1.94
N LEU A 10 0.89 -12.20 -0.73
CA LEU A 10 2.20 -12.06 -0.10
C LEU A 10 2.28 -12.89 1.18
N ILE A 11 3.41 -13.57 1.38
CA ILE A 11 3.67 -14.35 2.61
C ILE A 11 3.82 -13.42 3.82
N THR A 12 4.40 -12.23 3.60
CA THR A 12 4.65 -11.23 4.64
C THR A 12 3.67 -10.07 4.54
N PRO A 13 3.24 -9.50 5.69
CA PRO A 13 2.39 -8.32 5.68
C PRO A 13 3.15 -7.09 5.18
N VAL A 14 2.45 -6.24 4.44
CA VAL A 14 2.99 -5.00 3.88
C VAL A 14 2.97 -3.91 4.95
N HIS A 15 4.15 -3.42 5.32
CA HIS A 15 4.29 -2.34 6.28
C HIS A 15 3.87 -1.01 5.63
N CYS A 16 2.82 -0.38 6.15
CA CYS A 16 2.25 0.87 5.64
C CYS A 16 2.45 1.98 6.65
N ILE A 17 2.97 3.12 6.19
CA ILE A 17 3.18 4.29 7.04
C ILE A 17 2.07 5.29 6.77
N THR A 18 1.34 5.67 7.83
CA THR A 18 0.38 6.78 7.78
C THR A 18 1.03 8.09 8.18
N LYS A 19 0.72 9.13 7.41
CA LYS A 19 0.90 10.53 7.75
C LYS A 19 -0.49 11.15 7.76
N THR A 20 -0.87 11.74 8.89
CA THR A 20 -2.01 12.66 8.92
C THR A 20 -1.50 13.95 8.33
N GLU A 21 -1.96 14.31 7.14
CA GLU A 21 -1.69 15.64 6.60
C GLU A 21 -2.73 16.57 7.22
N GLU A 22 -2.31 17.39 8.19
CA GLU A 22 -3.13 18.51 8.63
C GLU A 22 -3.35 19.40 7.41
N PRO A 23 -4.59 19.58 6.98
CA PRO A 23 -4.84 20.23 5.71
C PRO A 23 -4.49 21.71 5.84
N LYS A 24 -3.82 22.25 4.81
CA LYS A 24 -3.51 23.68 4.73
C LYS A 24 -4.78 24.56 4.78
N ASP A 25 -5.92 23.94 4.47
CA ASP A 25 -7.27 24.46 4.65
C ASP A 25 -8.01 23.53 5.63
N PHE A 26 -8.43 24.05 6.79
CA PHE A 26 -8.89 23.36 8.01
C PHE A 26 -9.96 22.23 7.90
N ASP A 27 -10.40 21.85 6.70
CA ASP A 27 -11.59 21.02 6.49
C ASP A 27 -11.34 19.54 6.15
N THR A 28 -10.21 19.16 5.53
CA THR A 28 -10.17 17.83 4.88
C THR A 28 -9.69 16.66 5.75
N ASN A 29 -8.95 16.88 6.86
CA ASN A 29 -8.47 15.84 7.80
C ASN A 29 -8.24 14.45 7.15
N LEU A 30 -7.44 14.41 6.07
CA LEU A 30 -7.21 13.19 5.32
C LEU A 30 -6.01 12.43 5.88
N TYR A 31 -6.18 11.11 6.00
CA TYR A 31 -5.08 10.19 6.22
C TYR A 31 -4.41 9.90 4.89
N VAL A 32 -3.10 10.12 4.83
CA VAL A 32 -2.27 9.77 3.67
C VAL A 32 -1.37 8.61 4.07
N GLY A 33 -1.32 7.58 3.23
CA GLY A 33 -0.54 6.38 3.46
C GLY A 33 0.39 6.06 2.30
N TYR A 34 1.56 5.53 2.61
CA TYR A 34 2.48 5.01 1.61
C TYR A 34 3.17 3.73 2.08
N VAL A 35 3.53 2.89 1.12
CA VAL A 35 4.23 1.64 1.36
C VAL A 35 5.73 1.79 1.04
N PRO A 36 6.61 1.80 2.04
CA PRO A 36 8.04 1.64 1.79
C PRO A 36 8.32 0.28 1.14
N GLY A 37 8.89 0.29 -0.06
CA GLY A 37 9.21 -0.91 -0.84
C GLY A 37 8.33 -1.12 -2.08
N PHE A 38 7.18 -0.43 -2.17
CA PHE A 38 6.29 -0.46 -3.33
C PHE A 38 6.16 0.96 -3.91
N PRO A 39 7.08 1.39 -4.79
CA PRO A 39 6.98 2.70 -5.43
C PRO A 39 5.70 2.76 -6.28
N GLY A 40 4.79 3.68 -5.94
CA GLY A 40 3.46 3.78 -6.56
C GLY A 40 2.32 3.31 -5.66
N ALA A 41 2.60 2.61 -4.55
CA ALA A 41 1.61 2.27 -3.54
C ALA A 41 1.46 3.40 -2.52
N ASN A 42 0.81 4.49 -2.95
CA ASN A 42 0.38 5.58 -2.11
C ASN A 42 -1.13 5.80 -2.28
N SER A 43 -1.79 6.19 -1.19
CA SER A 43 -3.22 6.52 -1.23
C SER A 43 -3.60 7.47 -0.11
N GLN A 44 -4.83 7.95 -0.17
CA GLN A 44 -5.43 8.85 0.81
C GLN A 44 -6.85 8.41 1.14
N GLY A 45 -7.30 8.73 2.35
CA GLY A 45 -8.66 8.42 2.81
C GLY A 45 -9.07 9.28 4.00
N GLU A 46 -10.36 9.57 4.09
CA GLU A 46 -10.96 10.29 5.23
C GLU A 46 -10.86 9.50 6.54
N THR A 47 -10.74 8.18 6.44
CA THR A 47 -10.59 7.26 7.57
C THR A 47 -9.47 6.26 7.32
N LEU A 48 -8.95 5.65 8.39
CA LEU A 48 -7.97 4.58 8.29
C LEU A 48 -8.47 3.38 7.48
N ASP A 49 -9.76 3.04 7.59
CA ASP A 49 -10.39 1.97 6.80
C ASP A 49 -10.40 2.31 5.30
N LYS A 50 -10.85 3.51 4.92
CA LYS A 50 -10.82 3.95 3.50
C LYS A 50 -9.39 3.93 2.96
N LEU A 51 -8.44 4.44 3.74
CA LEU A 51 -7.03 4.42 3.35
C LEU A 51 -6.50 2.99 3.18
N GLN A 52 -6.88 2.06 4.06
CA GLN A 52 -6.52 0.65 3.96
C GLN A 52 -7.09 0.01 2.70
N THR A 53 -8.39 0.16 2.43
CA THR A 53 -9.02 -0.40 1.22
C THR A 53 -8.36 0.15 -0.04
N ASN A 54 -8.16 1.46 -0.12
CA ASN A 54 -7.54 2.06 -1.29
C ASN A 54 -6.08 1.60 -1.47
N LEU A 55 -5.31 1.46 -0.38
CA LEU A 55 -3.95 0.92 -0.45
C LEU A 55 -3.95 -0.56 -0.85
N CYS A 56 -4.84 -1.38 -0.32
CA CYS A 56 -4.98 -2.79 -0.72
C CYS A 56 -5.22 -2.89 -2.23
N GLU A 57 -6.18 -2.14 -2.76
CA GLU A 57 -6.49 -2.16 -4.20
C GLU A 57 -5.29 -1.74 -5.05
N VAL A 58 -4.61 -0.65 -4.68
CA VAL A 58 -3.41 -0.19 -5.40
C VAL A 58 -2.30 -1.23 -5.35
N ILE A 59 -2.06 -1.84 -4.18
CA ILE A 59 -1.05 -2.89 -4.01
C ILE A 59 -1.44 -4.13 -4.83
N GLU A 60 -2.70 -4.54 -4.82
CA GLU A 60 -3.20 -5.67 -5.62
C GLU A 60 -3.02 -5.41 -7.11
N MET A 61 -3.38 -4.22 -7.60
CA MET A 61 -3.16 -3.83 -9.00
C MET A 61 -1.68 -3.82 -9.37
N LEU A 62 -0.81 -3.31 -8.49
CA LEU A 62 0.64 -3.35 -8.70
C LEU A 62 1.17 -4.78 -8.70
N LEU A 63 0.67 -5.64 -7.80
CA LEU A 63 1.04 -7.05 -7.72
C LEU A 63 0.49 -7.88 -8.88
N GLU A 64 -0.64 -7.52 -9.47
CA GLU A 64 -1.17 -8.17 -10.67
C GLU A 64 -0.34 -7.79 -11.91
N ASP A 65 0.05 -6.52 -12.06
CA ASP A 65 0.96 -6.07 -13.12
C ASP A 65 2.37 -6.67 -12.91
N GLU A 66 2.86 -6.69 -11.67
CA GLU A 66 4.08 -7.36 -11.28
C GLU A 66 4.00 -8.86 -11.52
N GLN A 67 2.99 -9.60 -11.07
CA GLN A 67 2.85 -11.05 -11.33
C GLN A 67 2.72 -11.37 -12.82
N THR A 68 2.08 -10.49 -13.60
CA THR A 68 2.05 -10.58 -15.05
C THR A 68 3.47 -10.43 -15.64
N LYS A 69 4.34 -9.62 -15.01
CA LYS A 69 5.78 -9.49 -15.33
C LYS A 69 6.68 -10.55 -14.67
N PHE A 70 6.28 -11.13 -13.53
CA PHE A 70 7.02 -12.05 -12.68
C PHE A 70 6.64 -13.52 -12.89
N LYS A 71 6.08 -13.86 -14.07
CA LYS A 71 6.10 -15.25 -14.53
C LYS A 71 7.51 -15.79 -14.74
N THR A 72 8.53 -14.94 -14.62
CA THR A 72 9.94 -15.32 -14.50
C THR A 72 10.59 -14.44 -13.43
N VAL A 73 10.74 -14.93 -12.20
CA VAL A 73 11.99 -14.95 -11.43
C VAL A 73 11.73 -15.74 -10.14
N PHE A 74 11.84 -17.07 -10.24
CA PHE A 74 12.31 -17.87 -9.12
C PHE A 74 13.80 -18.11 -9.38
N VAL A 75 14.70 -17.22 -8.90
CA VAL A 75 16.12 -17.60 -8.79
C VAL A 75 16.28 -18.26 -7.43
N GLY A 76 15.93 -19.55 -7.36
CA GLY A 76 16.57 -20.43 -6.41
C GLY A 76 18.00 -20.62 -6.88
N THR A 77 18.98 -19.97 -6.25
CA THR A 77 20.38 -20.37 -6.41
C THR A 77 20.59 -21.70 -5.70
N GLN A 78 21.15 -22.65 -6.45
CA GLN A 78 21.55 -24.00 -6.05
C GLN A 78 22.53 -24.01 -4.88
#